data_AF-A0A948C4B3-F1
#
_entry.id   AF-A0A948C4B3-F1
#
_cell.length_a   1.000
_cell.length_b   1.000
_cell.length_c   1.000
_cell.angle_alpha   90.00
_cell.angle_beta   90.00
_cell.angle_gamma   90.00
#
_symmetry.space_group_name_H-M   'P 1'
#
loop_
_entity.id
_entity.type
_entity.pdbx_description
1 polymer ?
#
loop_
_entity_poly.entity_id
_entity_poly.type
_entity_poly.pdbx_seq_one_letter_code
_entity_poly.pdbx_strand_id
1 'polypeptide(L)' 'MIEKLGSKEFNRLRIGVNRPTNQGDVSDYVLSTFRPEEKKLIEDQQSTIENIINEFLK' A
#
# COMPACT_ATOMS: atom_id res chain seq x y z
N MET A 1 -5.71 6.35 13.78
CA MET A 1 -6.97 5.68 13.36
C MET A 1 -7.39 4.64 14.39
N ILE A 2 -6.58 3.62 14.67
CA ILE A 2 -6.83 2.61 15.72
C ILE A 2 -7.13 3.26 17.08
N GLU A 3 -6.32 4.22 17.51
CA GLU A 3 -6.54 4.94 18.78
C GLU A 3 -7.87 5.71 18.83
N LYS A 4 -8.39 6.14 17.68
CA LYS A 4 -9.66 6.86 17.59
C LYS A 4 -10.87 5.94 17.48
N LEU A 5 -10.71 4.75 16.90
CA LEU A 5 -11.78 3.74 16.82
C LEU A 5 -11.90 2.90 18.09
N GLY A 6 -10.90 2.88 18.96
CA GLY A 6 -10.90 2.07 20.19
C GLY A 6 -10.81 0.56 19.96
N SER A 7 -10.84 0.11 18.71
CA SER A 7 -10.76 -1.29 18.29
C SER A 7 -9.78 -1.47 17.12
N LYS A 8 -9.19 -2.65 17.05
CA LYS A 8 -8.31 -3.10 15.95
C LYS A 8 -9.05 -3.98 14.93
N GLU A 9 -10.34 -4.20 15.12
CA GLU A 9 -11.17 -5.08 14.29
C GLU A 9 -11.70 -4.33 13.05
N PHE A 10 -10.80 -3.99 12.15
CA PHE A 10 -11.17 -3.52 10.82
C PHE A 10 -10.25 -4.14 9.77
N ASN A 11 -10.82 -4.37 8.60
CA ASN A 11 -10.11 -4.93 7.47
C ASN A 11 -9.12 -3.90 6.92
N ARG A 12 -7.90 -4.33 6.64
CA ARG A 12 -6.84 -3.49 6.06
C ARG A 12 -6.22 -4.21 4.87
N LEU A 13 -6.15 -3.52 3.74
CA LEU A 13 -5.38 -3.95 2.60
C LEU A 13 -3.95 -3.43 2.76
N ARG A 14 -2.95 -4.33 2.74
CA ARG A 14 -1.53 -3.95 2.80
C ARG A 14 -0.94 -4.03 1.40
N ILE A 15 -0.39 -2.93 0.92
CA ILE A 15 0.35 -2.87 -0.35
C ILE A 15 1.83 -2.71 -0.01
N GLY A 16 2.65 -3.64 -0.47
CA GLY A 16 4.09 -3.59 -0.24
C GLY A 16 4.76 -2.63 -1.22
N VAL A 17 5.42 -1.59 -0.70
CA VAL A 17 6.19 -0.63 -1.50
C VAL A 17 7.69 -0.93 -1.49
N ASN A 18 8.09 -2.17 -1.19
CA ASN A 18 9.48 -2.59 -1.00
C ASN A 18 10.20 -1.84 0.16
N ARG A 19 11.47 -2.20 0.44
CA ARG A 19 12.28 -1.56 1.49
C ARG A 19 13.48 -0.86 0.85
N PRO A 20 13.81 0.39 1.26
CA PRO A 20 15.02 1.03 0.79
C PRO A 20 16.26 0.26 1.26
N THR A 21 17.29 0.23 0.41
CA THR A 21 18.56 -0.46 0.68
C THR A 21 19.30 0.12 1.89
N ASN A 22 19.12 1.41 2.19
CA ASN A 22 19.68 2.06 3.36
C ASN A 22 18.61 2.24 4.46
N GLN A 23 18.87 1.66 5.64
CA GLN A 23 17.93 1.70 6.78
C GLN A 23 17.69 3.12 7.34
N GLY A 24 18.56 4.09 7.05
CA GLY A 24 18.43 5.47 7.50
C GLY A 24 17.42 6.31 6.71
N ASP A 25 16.93 5.82 5.58
CA ASP A 25 16.21 6.64 4.59
C ASP A 25 14.74 6.24 4.42
N VAL A 26 14.18 5.46 5.35
CA VAL A 26 12.81 4.94 5.23
C VAL A 26 11.78 6.06 5.12
N SER A 27 11.97 7.14 5.88
CA SER A 27 11.07 8.30 5.85
C SER A 27 11.15 9.06 4.52
N ASP A 28 12.33 9.23 3.95
CA ASP A 28 12.48 9.90 2.65
C ASP A 28 11.99 9.01 1.51
N TYR A 29 12.23 7.70 1.60
CA TYR A 29 11.77 6.71 0.64
C TYR A 29 10.24 6.71 0.48
N VAL A 30 9.49 6.81 1.58
CA VAL A 30 8.01 6.86 1.52
C VAL A 30 7.46 8.22 1.07
N LEU A 31 8.27 9.29 1.17
CA LEU A 31 7.91 10.64 0.72
C LEU A 31 8.38 10.91 -0.72
N SER A 32 9.33 10.13 -1.21
CA SER A 32 9.87 10.19 -2.56
C SER A 32 8.86 9.78 -3.62
N THR A 33 9.09 10.22 -4.86
CA THR A 33 8.26 9.83 -5.99
C THR A 33 8.60 8.41 -6.45
N PHE A 34 7.58 7.61 -6.78
CA PHE A 34 7.77 6.28 -7.35
C PHE A 34 8.55 6.32 -8.65
N ARG A 35 9.42 5.32 -8.84
CA ARG A 35 10.13 5.13 -10.11
C ARG A 35 9.15 4.70 -11.21
N PRO A 36 9.46 4.95 -12.49
CA PRO A 36 8.58 4.55 -13.61
C PRO A 36 8.23 3.06 -13.61
N GLU A 37 9.17 2.21 -13.19
CA GLU A 37 8.98 0.75 -13.09
C GLU A 37 7.98 0.37 -11.99
N GLU A 38 8.06 1.03 -10.82
CA GLU A 38 7.13 0.84 -9.71
C GLU A 38 5.73 1.34 -10.09
N LYS A 39 5.66 2.49 -10.78
CA LYS A 39 4.40 3.05 -11.25
C LYS A 39 3.68 2.10 -12.21
N LYS A 40 4.41 1.53 -13.18
CA LYS A 40 3.84 0.55 -14.12
C LYS A 40 3.32 -0.69 -13.39
N LEU A 41 4.04 -1.17 -12.38
CA LEU A 41 3.59 -2.30 -11.56
C LEU A 41 2.30 -1.96 -10.78
N ILE A 42 2.17 -0.74 -10.26
CA ILE A 42 0.94 -0.29 -9.61
C ILE A 42 -0.22 -0.23 -10.61
N GLU A 43 0.00 0.31 -11.81
CA GLU A 43 -1.01 0.39 -12.88
C GLU A 43 -1.48 -1.01 -13.31
N ASP A 44 -0.55 -1.96 -13.49
CA ASP A 44 -0.88 -3.35 -13.85
C ASP A 44 -1.70 -4.04 -12.73
N GLN A 45 -1.40 -3.73 -11.47
CA GLN A 45 -2.08 -4.33 -10.31
C GLN A 45 -3.41 -3.65 -9.96
N GLN A 46 -3.73 -2.46 -10.48
CA GLN A 46 -4.97 -1.74 -10.16
C GLN A 46 -6.22 -2.59 -10.40
N SER A 47 -6.31 -3.20 -11.60
CA SER A 47 -7.45 -4.03 -11.97
C SER A 47 -7.67 -5.21 -11.02
N THR A 48 -6.59 -5.79 -10.51
CA THR A 48 -6.64 -6.92 -9.58
C THR A 48 -7.12 -6.46 -8.21
N ILE A 49 -6.64 -5.30 -7.75
CA ILE A 49 -7.05 -4.69 -6.48
C ILE A 49 -8.54 -4.36 -6.51
N GLU A 50 -9.05 -3.78 -7.60
CA GLU A 50 -10.47 -3.47 -7.76
C GLU A 50 -11.33 -4.73 -7.68
N ASN A 51 -10.91 -5.81 -8.33
CA ASN A 51 -11.63 -7.09 -8.27
C ASN A 51 -11.66 -7.67 -6.86
N ILE A 52 -10.54 -7.66 -6.13
CA ILE A 52 -10.46 -8.16 -4.75
C ILE A 52 -11.36 -7.33 -3.82
N ILE A 53 -11.37 -6.01 -3.96
CA ILE A 53 -12.25 -5.14 -3.16
C ILE A 53 -13.72 -5.45 -3.43
N ASN A 54 -14.10 -5.63 -4.70
CA ASN A 54 -15.47 -5.97 -5.08
C ASN A 54 -15.91 -7.36 -4.60
N GLU A 55 -15.01 -8.34 -4.60
CA GLU A 55 -15.27 -9.67 -4.01
C GLU A 55 -15.41 -9.59 -2.49
N PHE A 56 -14.58 -8.79 -1.84
CA PHE A 56 -14.58 -8.65 -0.38
C PHE A 56 -15.81 -7.89 0.16
N LEU A 57 -16.38 -6.97 -0.61
CA LEU A 57 -17.54 -6.18 -0.22
C LEU A 57 -18.89 -6.82 -0.58
N LYS A 58 -18.89 -7.92 -1.36
CA LYS A 58 -20.08 -8.74 -1.64
C LYS A 58 -20.32 -9.76 -0.52
#